data_AF-A0AA51EHH7-F1
#
_entry.id   AF-A0AA51EHH7-F1
#
_cell.length_a   1.000
_cell.length_b   1.000
_cell.length_c   1.000
_cell.angle_alpha   90.00
_cell.angle_beta   90.00
_cell.angle_gamma   90.00
#
_symmetry.space_group_name_H-M   'P 1'
#
loop_
_entity.id
_entity.type
_entity.pdbx_description
1 polymer ?
#
loop_
_entity_poly.entity_id
_entity_poly.type
_entity_poly.pdbx_seq_one_letter_code
_entity_poly.pdbx_strand_id
1 'polypeptide(L)'
;ANRQLISPVPLARIRIQCNRYRSVSDQNVKKINLKHALDLDRRGLLERHLKQGDLPPAKDTIAVPNNGYVVVRFVADNPGFWLLHCHFLFHIVIGMNVVLQVGTQADLPPVPPNFPTCGDHLPP
;
A
#
# COMPACT_ATOMS: atom_id res chain seq x y z
N ALA A 1 -10.41 0.47 -42.60
CA ALA A 1 -9.39 1.49 -42.27
C ALA A 1 -9.22 1.55 -40.75
N ASN A 2 -8.01 1.25 -40.28
CA ASN A 2 -7.46 1.38 -38.92
C ASN A 2 -8.41 1.39 -37.71
N ARG A 3 -8.65 0.21 -37.12
CA ARG A 3 -8.73 0.08 -35.66
C ARG A 3 -7.29 -0.02 -35.15
N GLN A 4 -6.72 1.11 -34.72
CA GLN A 4 -5.51 1.08 -33.90
C GLN A 4 -5.86 0.35 -32.61
N LEU A 5 -5.28 -0.84 -32.45
CA LEU A 5 -5.30 -1.63 -31.23
C LEU A 5 -4.58 -0.83 -30.15
N ILE A 6 -5.35 -0.08 -29.36
CA ILE A 6 -4.87 0.39 -28.06
C ILE A 6 -4.75 -0.88 -27.24
N SER A 7 -3.50 -1.36 -27.10
CA SER A 7 -3.15 -2.46 -26.21
C SER A 7 -3.88 -2.25 -24.87
N PRO A 8 -4.52 -3.29 -24.30
CA PRO A 8 -5.02 -3.18 -22.94
C PRO A 8 -3.80 -3.03 -22.05
N VAL A 9 -3.44 -1.78 -21.71
CA VAL A 9 -2.58 -1.53 -20.56
C VAL A 9 -3.31 -2.24 -19.42
N PRO A 10 -2.76 -3.34 -18.86
CA PRO A 10 -3.42 -3.99 -17.75
C PRO A 10 -3.57 -2.89 -16.70
N LEU A 11 -4.82 -2.63 -16.27
CA LEU A 11 -5.09 -1.72 -15.17
C LEU A 11 -4.24 -2.23 -14.01
N ALA A 12 -3.09 -1.61 -13.85
CA ALA A 12 -2.07 -2.04 -12.93
C ALA A 12 -2.52 -1.53 -11.57
N ARG A 13 -3.45 -2.28 -11.00
CA ARG A 13 -3.97 -2.06 -9.66
C ARG A 13 -2.89 -2.54 -8.72
N ILE A 14 -2.40 -1.68 -7.83
CA ILE A 14 -1.95 -2.18 -6.54
C ILE A 14 -3.19 -2.84 -5.92
N ARG A 15 -3.36 -4.13 -6.17
CA ARG A 15 -4.33 -4.93 -5.44
C ARG A 15 -3.65 -5.18 -4.11
N ILE A 16 -3.95 -4.33 -3.13
CA ILE A 16 -3.82 -4.76 -1.75
C ILE A 16 -4.88 -5.85 -1.58
N GLN A 17 -4.49 -7.10 -1.86
CA GLN A 17 -5.13 -8.27 -1.28
C GLN A 17 -4.85 -8.23 0.22
N CYS A 18 -5.46 -7.27 0.90
CA CYS A 18 -5.38 -7.15 2.33
C CYS A 18 -6.08 -8.40 2.85
N ASN A 19 -5.36 -9.41 3.36
CA ASN A 19 -5.98 -10.63 3.86
C ASN A 19 -6.63 -10.42 5.24
N ARG A 20 -7.68 -9.59 5.25
CA ARG A 20 -8.55 -9.12 6.36
C ARG A 20 -7.78 -8.47 7.50
N TYR A 21 -8.29 -7.30 7.87
CA TYR A 21 -7.92 -6.63 9.09
C TYR A 21 -9.17 -6.35 9.90
N ARG A 22 -9.04 -6.59 11.19
CA ARG A 22 -9.77 -5.89 12.24
C ARG A 22 -8.72 -5.42 13.21
N SER A 23 -8.97 -4.27 13.80
CA SER A 23 -8.18 -3.79 14.90
C SER A 23 -8.25 -4.71 16.09
N VAL A 24 -7.24 -5.56 16.29
CA VAL A 24 -7.06 -6.23 17.57
C VAL A 24 -6.42 -5.19 18.49
N SER A 25 -7.25 -4.45 19.22
CA SER A 25 -6.77 -3.82 20.44
C SER A 25 -6.60 -4.94 21.45
N ASP A 26 -5.38 -5.43 21.64
CA ASP A 26 -5.12 -6.26 22.81
C ASP A 26 -5.17 -5.33 24.02
N GLN A 27 -6.27 -5.41 24.78
CA GLN A 27 -6.46 -4.57 25.97
C GLN A 27 -5.39 -4.86 27.05
N ASN A 28 -4.64 -5.96 26.93
CA ASN A 28 -3.54 -6.32 27.83
C ASN A 28 -2.18 -5.84 27.32
N VAL A 29 -2.06 -5.38 26.07
CA VAL A 29 -0.81 -4.87 25.50
C VAL A 29 -0.89 -3.34 25.41
N LYS A 30 -0.23 -2.68 26.37
CA LYS A 30 -0.13 -1.21 26.41
C LYS A 30 0.56 -0.59 25.18
N LYS A 31 1.38 -1.36 24.45
CA LYS A 31 2.11 -0.91 23.25
C LYS A 31 2.50 -2.07 22.35
N ILE A 32 1.83 -2.23 21.21
CA ILE A 32 2.28 -3.16 20.18
C ILE A 32 3.58 -2.63 19.55
N ASN A 33 4.54 -3.52 19.34
CA ASN A 33 5.76 -3.26 18.58
C ASN A 33 5.95 -4.33 17.50
N LEU A 34 6.83 -4.07 16.53
CA LEU A 34 7.07 -4.96 15.40
C LEU A 34 7.47 -6.37 15.84
N LYS A 35 8.38 -6.49 16.82
CA LYS A 35 8.85 -7.79 17.33
C LYS A 35 7.72 -8.62 17.91
N HIS A 36 6.82 -7.98 18.66
CA HIS A 36 5.66 -8.63 19.27
C HIS A 36 4.66 -9.12 18.20
N ALA A 37 4.36 -8.28 17.21
CA ALA A 37 3.48 -8.67 16.11
C ALA A 37 4.04 -9.85 15.31
N LEU A 38 5.35 -9.86 15.05
CA LEU A 38 6.03 -10.95 14.34
C LEU A 38 6.08 -12.25 15.16
N ASP A 39 6.26 -12.18 16.48
CA ASP A 39 6.21 -13.36 17.36
C ASP A 39 4.83 -14.00 17.37
N LEU A 40 3.78 -13.18 17.52
CA LEU A 40 2.40 -13.64 17.45
C LEU A 40 2.08 -14.26 16.08
N ASP A 41 2.58 -13.69 14.99
CA ASP A 41 2.35 -14.22 13.63
C ASP A 41 3.00 -15.60 13.49
N ARG A 42 4.26 -15.72 13.91
CA ARG A 42 5.03 -16.98 13.89
C ARG A 42 4.37 -18.07 14.72
N ARG A 43 3.77 -17.71 15.85
CA ARG A 43 3.09 -18.63 16.76
C ARG A 43 1.65 -18.93 16.34
N GLY A 44 1.14 -18.31 15.27
CA GLY A 44 -0.25 -18.46 14.84
C GLY A 44 -1.26 -17.85 15.80
N LEU A 45 -0.83 -16.93 16.66
CA LEU A 45 -1.64 -16.29 17.71
C LEU A 45 -2.19 -14.93 17.28
N LEU A 46 -1.86 -14.44 16.07
CA LEU A 46 -2.53 -13.27 15.51
C LEU A 46 -3.97 -13.62 15.15
N GLU A 47 -4.91 -13.07 15.90
CA GLU A 47 -6.32 -13.21 15.60
C GLU A 47 -6.65 -12.50 14.28
N ARG A 48 -7.04 -13.28 13.28
CA ARG A 48 -7.48 -12.78 11.98
C ARG A 48 -8.99 -12.95 11.92
N HIS A 49 -9.76 -11.85 11.99
CA HIS A 49 -11.23 -11.87 11.96
C HIS A 49 -11.82 -12.10 10.55
N LEU A 50 -11.26 -13.13 9.93
CA LEU A 50 -11.78 -14.17 9.09
C LEU A 50 -13.23 -14.74 9.25
N LYS A 51 -14.37 -14.15 8.82
CA LYS A 51 -15.56 -14.99 8.52
C LYS A 51 -15.13 -16.22 7.70
N GLN A 52 -15.37 -17.41 8.24
CA GLN A 52 -14.90 -18.68 7.67
C GLN A 52 -15.39 -18.81 6.22
N GLY A 53 -14.46 -18.97 5.27
CA GLY A 53 -14.78 -19.15 3.85
C GLY A 53 -14.74 -17.89 2.97
N ASP A 54 -14.78 -16.67 3.53
CA ASP A 54 -14.77 -15.48 2.66
C ASP A 54 -13.37 -15.17 2.08
N LEU A 55 -13.32 -14.42 0.98
CA LEU A 55 -12.11 -13.74 0.56
C LEU A 55 -12.04 -12.37 1.22
N PRO A 56 -10.84 -11.86 1.47
CA PRO A 56 -10.69 -10.61 2.18
C PRO A 56 -10.82 -9.41 1.21
N PRO A 57 -11.29 -8.24 1.70
CA PRO A 57 -11.67 -7.15 0.80
C PRO A 57 -10.43 -6.50 0.18
N ALA A 58 -10.48 -6.26 -1.13
CA ALA A 58 -9.52 -5.40 -1.81
C ALA A 58 -9.83 -3.93 -1.45
N LYS A 59 -8.83 -3.21 -0.95
CA LYS A 59 -8.92 -1.79 -0.56
C LYS A 59 -7.61 -1.08 -0.90
N ASP A 60 -7.66 0.21 -1.13
CA ASP A 60 -6.47 1.08 -1.24
C ASP A 60 -6.09 1.70 0.11
N THR A 61 -7.07 1.94 0.98
CA THR A 61 -6.93 2.65 2.25
C THR A 61 -7.53 1.85 3.40
N ILE A 62 -6.84 1.85 4.53
CA ILE A 62 -7.28 1.15 5.73
C ILE A 62 -6.88 1.89 7.00
N ALA A 63 -7.81 1.99 7.94
CA ALA A 63 -7.55 2.60 9.24
C ALA A 63 -6.74 1.64 10.11
N VAL A 64 -5.53 2.04 10.50
CA VAL A 64 -4.76 1.37 11.56
C VAL A 64 -5.32 1.81 12.91
N PRO A 65 -5.54 0.90 13.86
CA PRO A 65 -6.22 1.24 15.10
C PRO A 65 -5.21 1.64 16.16
N ASN A 66 -5.72 2.24 17.24
CA ASN A 66 -4.90 2.48 18.39
C ASN A 66 -4.41 1.14 18.99
N ASN A 67 -3.13 1.04 19.30
CA ASN A 67 -2.48 -0.15 19.86
C ASN A 67 -2.73 -1.47 19.09
N GLY A 68 -2.98 -1.41 17.79
CA GLY A 68 -3.13 -2.60 16.95
C GLY A 68 -2.19 -2.62 15.76
N TYR A 69 -2.46 -3.52 14.82
CA TYR A 69 -1.66 -3.71 13.62
C TYR A 69 -2.57 -4.01 12.42
N VAL A 70 -2.09 -3.70 11.22
CA VAL A 70 -2.71 -4.12 9.95
C VAL A 70 -1.71 -5.00 9.21
N VAL A 71 -2.16 -6.14 8.70
CA VAL A 71 -1.37 -6.95 7.76
C VAL A 71 -1.93 -6.75 6.35
N VAL A 72 -1.11 -6.18 5.47
CA VAL A 72 -1.43 -5.99 4.06
C VAL A 72 -0.66 -7.01 3.21
N ARG A 73 -1.27 -7.47 2.13
CA ARG A 73 -0.59 -8.23 1.08
C ARG A 73 -0.93 -7.61 -0.25
N PHE A 74 0.05 -7.48 -1.12
CA PHE A 74 -0.13 -7.00 -2.49
C PHE A 74 0.86 -7.73 -3.40
N VAL A 75 0.55 -7.75 -4.68
CA VAL A 75 1.48 -8.20 -5.72
C VAL A 75 2.18 -6.97 -6.26
N ALA A 76 3.51 -7.00 -6.31
CA ALA A 76 4.35 -5.91 -6.83
C ALA A 76 4.61 -6.12 -8.33
N ASP A 77 3.55 -6.12 -9.14
CA ASP A 77 3.57 -6.36 -10.59
C ASP A 77 3.47 -5.08 -11.43
N ASN A 78 3.61 -3.91 -10.80
CA ASN A 78 3.47 -2.60 -11.44
C ASN A 78 4.73 -1.75 -11.20
N PRO A 79 5.70 -1.74 -12.15
CA PRO A 79 6.93 -0.97 -12.03
C PRO A 79 6.67 0.52 -11.83
N GLY A 80 7.36 1.12 -10.86
CA GLY A 80 7.14 2.52 -10.50
C GLY A 80 7.56 2.85 -9.08
N PHE A 81 7.39 4.12 -8.73
CA PHE A 81 7.53 4.63 -7.38
C PHE A 81 6.14 4.87 -6.79
N TRP A 82 5.81 4.12 -5.75
CA TRP A 82 4.47 4.13 -5.13
C TRP A 82 4.52 4.73 -3.74
N LEU A 83 3.67 5.72 -3.48
CA LEU A 83 3.58 6.37 -2.19
C LEU A 83 2.69 5.57 -1.24
N LEU A 84 3.22 5.15 -0.09
CA LEU A 84 2.48 4.63 1.04
C LEU A 84 2.56 5.64 2.17
N HIS A 85 1.43 6.19 2.61
CA HIS A 85 1.42 7.28 3.58
C HIS A 85 0.21 7.26 4.51
N CYS A 86 0.28 8.05 5.57
CA CYS A 86 -0.90 8.41 6.33
C CYS A 86 -1.77 9.37 5.52
N HIS A 87 -3.04 9.03 5.31
CA HIS A 87 -3.98 9.89 4.57
C HIS A 87 -4.52 11.07 5.42
N PHE A 88 -3.87 11.37 6.56
CA PHE A 88 -4.14 12.56 7.35
C PHE A 88 -3.11 13.64 7.00
N LEU A 89 -3.57 14.79 6.50
CA LEU A 89 -2.72 15.82 5.88
C LEU A 89 -1.55 16.24 6.78
N PHE A 90 -1.82 16.44 8.07
CA PHE A 90 -0.77 16.80 9.01
C PHE A 90 0.31 15.71 9.13
N HIS A 91 -0.08 14.44 9.19
CA HIS A 91 0.84 13.32 9.34
C HIS A 91 1.71 13.08 8.10
N ILE A 92 1.16 13.23 6.88
CA ILE A 92 1.98 13.12 5.66
C ILE A 92 3.03 14.24 5.60
N VAL A 93 2.66 15.48 5.94
CA VAL A 93 3.56 16.65 5.89
C VAL A 93 4.71 16.52 6.90
N ILE A 94 4.47 15.95 8.08
CA ILE A 94 5.53 15.71 9.08
C ILE A 94 6.33 14.43 8.85
N GLY A 95 6.15 13.75 7.71
CA GLY A 95 7.01 12.64 7.29
C GLY A 95 6.47 11.22 7.54
N MET A 96 5.19 11.03 7.84
CA MET A 96 4.60 9.69 7.98
C MET A 96 4.28 9.07 6.60
N ASN A 97 5.32 8.81 5.83
CA ASN A 97 5.25 8.27 4.48
C ASN A 97 6.49 7.43 4.13
N VAL A 98 6.35 6.57 3.13
CA VAL A 98 7.43 5.78 2.53
C VAL A 98 7.15 5.60 1.03
N VAL A 99 8.20 5.53 0.24
CA VAL A 99 8.12 5.24 -1.19
C VAL A 99 8.54 3.78 -1.43
N LEU A 100 7.70 3.05 -2.15
CA LEU A 100 7.98 1.68 -2.59
C LEU A 100 8.44 1.75 -4.04
N GLN A 101 9.69 1.35 -4.30
CA GLN A 101 10.18 1.14 -5.66
C GLN A 101 9.84 -0.29 -6.10
N VAL A 102 9.10 -0.42 -7.19
CA VAL A 102 8.80 -1.70 -7.85
C VAL A 102 9.53 -1.71 -9.18
N GLY A 103 10.34 -2.75 -9.41
CA GLY A 103 11.14 -2.89 -10.62
C GLY A 103 12.39 -2.00 -10.67
N THR A 104 13.02 -2.00 -11.83
CA THR A 104 14.24 -1.25 -12.17
C THR A 104 13.91 -0.12 -13.14
N GLN A 105 14.89 0.75 -13.42
CA GLN A 105 14.74 1.83 -14.40
C GLN A 105 14.36 1.32 -15.80
N ALA A 106 14.78 0.11 -16.17
CA ALA A 106 14.45 -0.50 -17.46
C ALA A 106 12.99 -0.96 -17.54
N ASP A 107 12.34 -1.19 -16.40
CA ASP A 107 10.94 -1.61 -16.33
C ASP A 107 9.96 -0.42 -16.40
N LEU A 108 10.46 0.81 -16.29
CA LEU A 108 9.65 2.02 -16.31
C LEU A 108 9.30 2.44 -17.74
N PRO A 109 8.06 2.93 -18.00
CA PRO A 109 7.72 3.51 -19.28
C PRO A 109 8.56 4.77 -19.55
N PRO A 110 8.80 5.12 -20.83
CA PRO A 110 9.47 6.36 -21.16
C PRO A 110 8.68 7.56 -20.63
N VAL A 111 9.39 8.60 -20.20
CA VAL A 111 8.79 9.85 -19.74
C VAL A 111 7.95 10.45 -20.87
N PRO A 112 6.67 10.81 -20.62
CA PRO A 112 5.83 11.42 -21.64
C PRO A 112 6.44 12.70 -22.23
N PRO A 113 6.16 13.06 -23.50
CA PRO A 113 6.56 14.35 -24.05
C PRO A 113 6.01 15.51 -23.20
N ASN A 114 6.83 16.54 -22.97
CA ASN A 114 6.50 17.72 -22.15
C ASN A 114 6.18 17.41 -20.68
N PHE A 115 6.70 16.30 -20.13
CA PHE A 115 6.57 16.03 -18.71
C PHE A 115 7.38 17.06 -17.90
N PRO A 116 6.79 17.69 -16.86
CA PRO A 116 7.49 18.69 -16.06
C PRO A 116 8.76 18.14 -15.43
N THR A 117 9.83 18.91 -15.55
CA THR A 117 11.12 18.70 -14.94
C THR A 117 11.29 19.61 -13.73
N CYS A 118 12.28 19.29 -12.90
CA CYS A 118 12.61 20.12 -11.75
C CYS A 118 12.95 21.55 -12.22
N GLY A 119 12.21 22.53 -11.72
CA GLY A 119 12.37 23.94 -12.09
C GLY A 119 11.32 24.48 -13.06
N ASP A 120 10.50 23.61 -13.69
CA ASP A 120 9.42 24.05 -14.59
C ASP A 120 8.25 24.70 -13.83
N HIS A 121 8.09 24.41 -12.53
CA HIS A 121 7.12 25.07 -11.67
C HIS A 121 7.77 26.25 -10.94
N LEU A 122 7.51 27.46 -11.45
CA LEU A 122 7.78 28.70 -10.73
C LEU A 122 6.61 29.01 -9.79
N PRO A 123 6.85 29.32 -8.51
CA PRO A 123 5.80 29.83 -7.64
C PRO A 123 5.26 31.16 -8.21
N PRO A 124 3.97 31.48 -7.99
CA PRO A 124 3.39 32.76 -8.38
C PRO A 124 4.05 33.96 -7.68
#